data_AF-A0A2A2J4M2-F1
#
_entry.id   AF-A0A2A2J4M2-F1
#
_cell.length_a   1.000
_cell.length_b   1.000
_cell.length_c   1.000
_cell.angle_alpha   90.00
_cell.angle_beta   90.00
_cell.angle_gamma   90.00
#
_symmetry.space_group_name_H-M   'P 1'
#
loop_
_entity.id
_entity.type
_entity.pdbx_description
1 polymer ?
#
loop_
_entity_poly.entity_id
_entity_poly.type
_entity_poly.pdbx_seq_one_letter_code
_entity_poly.pdbx_strand_id
1 'polypeptide(L)'
;MHLQQEEYLPWTDTASILLFVHNKNDYIFSESVRYNAEPHGTCNLDVFSTVYTKLGGRYGVCITNPDQVKSFYYQSPYATEGCLRSCYQNQINASCSCMDPRYPIPEGSEPCQLSERPCVEKESNENGDPSTWPTCVCPQACFNKIYTVAWTRSEYVAQLAECPDQSNQTCTSEEMDTVRVVIRLPTLDSSLYQETPAIIVGLHQNMLFVSFERIEFAILFSIS
;
A
#
# COMPACT_ATOMS: atom_id res chain seq x y z
N MET A 1 -16.49 -13.97 -1.07
CA MET A 1 -15.45 -14.22 -0.05
C MET A 1 -16.18 -14.32 1.28
N HIS A 2 -15.76 -15.20 2.18
CA HIS A 2 -16.36 -15.37 3.51
C HIS A 2 -15.43 -14.73 4.54
N LEU A 3 -15.99 -13.99 5.49
CA LEU A 3 -15.21 -13.30 6.51
C LEU A 3 -14.97 -14.17 7.74
N GLN A 4 -15.84 -15.13 8.03
CA GLN A 4 -15.86 -15.90 9.26
C GLN A 4 -15.86 -14.96 10.48
N GLN A 5 -16.88 -14.12 10.59
CA GLN A 5 -17.03 -13.13 11.67
C GLN A 5 -16.85 -13.70 13.08
N GLU A 6 -17.15 -14.98 13.29
CA GLU A 6 -16.99 -15.67 14.57
C GLU A 6 -15.52 -15.90 14.99
N GLU A 7 -14.59 -15.89 14.05
CA GLU A 7 -13.15 -16.08 14.32
C GLU A 7 -12.42 -14.77 14.65
N TYR A 8 -13.10 -13.62 14.51
CA TYR A 8 -12.52 -12.32 14.86
C TYR A 8 -12.39 -12.18 16.38
N LEU A 9 -11.35 -11.44 16.79
CA LEU A 9 -11.17 -11.11 18.21
C LEU A 9 -12.34 -10.25 18.71
N PRO A 10 -12.80 -10.44 19.96
CA PRO A 10 -14.00 -9.77 20.46
C PRO A 10 -13.83 -8.25 20.65
N TRP A 11 -12.61 -7.72 20.54
CA TRP A 11 -12.30 -6.30 20.58
C TRP A 11 -12.06 -5.69 19.19
N THR A 12 -12.29 -6.45 18.11
CA THR A 12 -12.21 -5.90 16.75
C THR A 12 -13.54 -5.24 16.39
N ASP A 13 -13.52 -3.94 16.16
CA ASP A 13 -14.73 -3.14 15.90
C ASP A 13 -15.43 -3.46 14.58
N THR A 14 -14.70 -3.97 13.58
CA THR A 14 -15.24 -4.20 12.23
C THR A 14 -14.61 -5.41 11.59
N ALA A 15 -15.45 -6.41 11.28
CA ALA A 15 -15.06 -7.52 10.40
C ALA A 15 -15.15 -7.05 8.95
N SER A 16 -14.03 -7.02 8.25
CA SER A 16 -13.97 -6.67 6.83
C SER A 16 -12.76 -7.33 6.16
N ILE A 17 -12.85 -7.51 4.84
CA ILE A 17 -11.69 -7.82 4.02
C ILE A 17 -11.05 -6.49 3.60
N LEU A 18 -9.75 -6.33 3.88
CA LEU A 18 -9.01 -5.14 3.52
C LEU A 18 -8.48 -5.26 2.09
N LEU A 19 -8.93 -4.36 1.21
CA LEU A 19 -8.52 -4.32 -0.18
C LEU A 19 -7.50 -3.21 -0.41
N PHE A 20 -6.39 -3.55 -1.07
CA PHE A 20 -5.35 -2.63 -1.49
C PHE A 20 -5.22 -2.67 -3.01
N VAL A 21 -5.09 -1.50 -3.64
CA VAL A 21 -4.86 -1.38 -5.08
C VAL A 21 -3.52 -0.68 -5.28
N HIS A 22 -2.55 -1.42 -5.80
CA HIS A 22 -1.18 -0.97 -5.98
C HIS A 22 -0.58 -1.55 -7.27
N ASN A 23 0.61 -1.09 -7.66
CA ASN A 23 1.30 -1.69 -8.80
C ASN A 23 1.90 -3.04 -8.40
N LYS A 24 2.02 -3.96 -9.36
CA LYS A 24 2.48 -5.34 -9.12
C LYS A 24 3.75 -5.42 -8.26
N ASN A 25 4.74 -4.59 -8.55
CA ASN A 25 6.04 -4.65 -7.89
C ASN A 25 6.12 -3.76 -6.64
N ASP A 26 5.14 -2.90 -6.39
CA ASP A 26 5.17 -1.98 -5.26
C ASP A 26 4.91 -2.71 -3.94
N TYR A 27 5.56 -2.25 -2.88
CA TYR A 27 5.29 -2.71 -1.54
C TYR A 27 4.00 -2.07 -0.99
N ILE A 28 3.19 -2.86 -0.28
CA ILE A 28 1.98 -2.38 0.40
C ILE A 28 2.33 -2.03 1.84
N PHE A 29 2.21 -0.76 2.20
CA PHE A 29 2.43 -0.31 3.58
C PHE A 29 1.13 -0.48 4.39
N SER A 30 1.24 -0.68 5.71
CA SER A 30 0.10 -0.76 6.62
C SER A 30 -0.77 0.51 6.60
N GLU A 31 -0.15 1.65 6.31
CA GLU A 31 -0.78 2.97 6.21
C GLU A 31 -1.26 3.29 4.79
N SER A 32 -1.02 2.40 3.81
CA SER A 32 -1.57 2.57 2.46
C SER A 32 -3.10 2.64 2.50
N VAL A 33 -3.67 3.37 1.54
CA VAL A 33 -5.13 3.52 1.44
C VAL A 33 -5.74 2.13 1.26
N ARG A 34 -6.60 1.77 2.21
CA ARG A 34 -7.32 0.50 2.28
C ARG A 34 -8.81 0.74 2.08
N TYR A 35 -9.45 -0.19 1.36
CA TYR A 35 -10.89 -0.18 1.15
C TYR A 35 -11.50 -1.36 1.87
N ASN A 36 -12.39 -1.09 2.83
CA ASN A 36 -13.01 -2.13 3.63
C ASN A 36 -14.16 -2.76 2.84
N ALA A 37 -14.06 -4.07 2.60
CA ALA A 37 -15.14 -4.87 2.06
C ALA A 37 -15.85 -5.59 3.21
N GLU A 38 -16.92 -4.95 3.67
CA GLU A 38 -17.79 -5.43 4.76
C GLU A 38 -18.70 -6.58 4.30
N PRO A 39 -19.09 -7.47 5.23
CA PRO A 39 -19.96 -8.59 4.93
C PRO A 39 -21.38 -8.13 4.54
N HIS A 40 -22.18 -9.07 4.05
CA HIS A 40 -23.57 -8.86 3.63
C HIS A 40 -23.73 -7.76 2.56
N GLY A 41 -22.79 -7.70 1.62
CA GLY A 41 -22.75 -6.63 0.65
C GLY A 41 -21.93 -6.92 -0.59
N THR A 42 -22.16 -6.11 -1.61
CA THR A 42 -21.29 -6.00 -2.78
C THR A 42 -20.50 -4.69 -2.70
N CYS A 43 -19.19 -4.83 -2.71
CA CYS A 43 -18.22 -3.74 -2.74
C CYS A 43 -17.69 -3.60 -4.17
N ASN A 44 -17.95 -2.46 -4.80
CA ASN A 44 -17.47 -2.16 -6.16
C ASN A 44 -16.32 -1.15 -6.09
N LEU A 45 -15.18 -1.50 -6.68
CA LEU A 45 -14.00 -0.67 -6.80
C LEU A 45 -13.79 -0.31 -8.27
N ASP A 46 -13.97 0.96 -8.59
CA ASP A 46 -13.66 1.51 -9.91
C ASP A 46 -12.28 2.15 -9.87
N VAL A 47 -11.32 1.52 -10.55
CA VAL A 47 -9.90 1.86 -10.47
C VAL A 47 -9.49 2.73 -11.65
N PHE A 48 -8.81 3.85 -11.36
CA PHE A 48 -8.27 4.81 -12.32
C PHE A 48 -6.76 4.90 -12.14
N SER A 49 -6.01 4.86 -13.25
CA SER A 49 -4.55 4.86 -13.24
C SER A 49 -4.00 6.23 -13.63
N THR A 50 -3.08 6.75 -12.83
CA THR A 50 -2.34 7.98 -13.11
C THR A 50 -0.84 7.74 -13.02
N VAL A 51 -0.10 8.19 -14.03
CA VAL A 51 1.35 8.02 -14.12
C VAL A 51 2.02 9.39 -14.03
N TYR A 52 3.00 9.50 -13.13
CA TYR A 52 3.84 10.68 -12.94
C TYR A 52 5.28 10.34 -13.35
N THR A 53 5.87 11.19 -14.20
CA THR A 53 7.28 11.09 -14.59
C THR A 53 7.95 12.45 -14.40
N LYS A 54 8.97 12.48 -13.53
CA LYS A 54 9.77 13.65 -13.19
C LYS A 54 11.15 13.57 -13.84
N LEU A 55 11.74 14.73 -14.11
CA LEU A 55 13.10 14.83 -14.62
C LEU A 55 14.11 14.93 -13.46
N GLY A 56 15.06 14.00 -13.43
CA GLY A 56 16.18 14.03 -12.49
C GLY A 56 17.36 14.88 -12.97
N GLY A 57 18.42 14.92 -12.16
CA GLY A 57 19.69 15.56 -12.50
C GLY A 57 19.61 17.08 -12.43
N ARG A 58 19.85 17.76 -13.55
CA ARG A 58 19.86 19.24 -13.59
C ARG A 58 18.49 19.88 -13.39
N TYR A 59 17.41 19.11 -13.53
CA TYR A 59 16.04 19.60 -13.44
C TYR A 59 15.42 19.44 -12.05
N GLY A 60 15.98 18.56 -11.23
CA GLY A 60 15.47 18.24 -9.91
C GLY A 60 16.12 17.00 -9.32
N VAL A 61 15.85 16.75 -8.04
CA VAL A 61 16.31 15.56 -7.33
C VAL A 61 15.16 14.56 -7.25
N CYS A 62 15.31 13.43 -7.92
CA CYS A 62 14.42 12.29 -7.79
C CYS A 62 15.23 10.98 -7.87
N ILE A 63 14.67 9.91 -7.32
CA ILE A 63 15.31 8.61 -7.22
C ILE A 63 14.74 7.65 -8.26
N THR A 64 15.61 6.92 -8.96
CA THR A 64 15.23 5.86 -9.90
C THR A 64 15.49 4.47 -9.34
N ASN A 65 16.48 4.32 -8.46
CA ASN A 65 16.85 3.05 -7.86
C ASN A 65 17.00 3.23 -6.33
N PRO A 66 16.45 2.32 -5.50
CA PRO A 66 16.71 2.26 -4.07
C PRO A 66 18.18 2.45 -3.64
N ASP A 67 19.15 1.99 -4.44
CA ASP A 67 20.59 2.09 -4.12
C ASP A 67 21.11 3.54 -4.06
N GLN A 68 20.35 4.51 -4.58
CA GLN A 68 20.72 5.93 -4.55
C GLN A 68 20.48 6.59 -3.19
N VAL A 69 19.74 5.95 -2.29
CA VAL A 69 19.54 6.42 -0.91
C VAL A 69 20.40 5.61 0.07
N LYS A 70 20.71 6.21 1.22
CA LYS A 70 21.61 5.60 2.22
C LYS A 70 21.09 4.24 2.73
N SER A 71 19.77 4.10 2.87
CA SER A 71 19.17 2.88 3.39
C SER A 71 17.76 2.70 2.85
N PHE A 72 17.47 1.48 2.37
CA PHE A 72 16.16 1.05 1.92
C PHE A 72 16.05 -0.47 2.14
N TYR A 73 15.17 -0.92 3.04
CA TYR A 73 15.09 -2.32 3.47
C TYR A 73 13.91 -3.11 2.87
N TYR A 74 13.20 -2.53 1.91
CA TYR A 74 12.07 -3.17 1.26
C TYR A 74 12.51 -3.86 -0.02
N GLN A 75 12.00 -5.07 -0.26
CA GLN A 75 12.20 -5.81 -1.52
C GLN A 75 11.23 -5.33 -2.59
N SER A 76 11.30 -4.04 -2.95
CA SER A 76 10.42 -3.39 -3.93
C SER A 76 11.14 -2.28 -4.68
N PRO A 77 10.55 -1.71 -5.76
CA PRO A 77 10.96 -0.43 -6.30
C PRO A 77 10.97 0.66 -5.22
N TYR A 78 11.71 1.73 -5.49
CA TYR A 78 11.86 2.83 -4.54
C TYR A 78 10.53 3.54 -4.27
N ALA A 79 10.19 3.64 -2.99
CA ALA A 79 9.11 4.48 -2.49
C ALA A 79 9.67 5.37 -1.37
N THR A 80 9.31 6.66 -1.36
CA THR A 80 9.77 7.61 -0.33
C THR A 80 9.40 7.13 1.07
N GLU A 81 8.21 6.57 1.23
CA GLU A 81 7.70 5.94 2.45
C GLU A 81 8.62 4.82 2.98
N GLY A 82 9.16 3.99 2.10
CA GLY A 82 10.09 2.93 2.47
C GLY A 82 11.46 3.48 2.89
N CYS A 83 11.92 4.57 2.26
CA CYS A 83 13.15 5.26 2.65
C CYS A 83 13.03 5.88 4.05
N LEU A 84 11.93 6.59 4.33
CA LEU A 84 11.69 7.21 5.64
C LEU A 84 11.62 6.16 6.77
N ARG A 85 10.96 5.02 6.53
CA ARG A 85 10.92 3.91 7.50
C ARG A 85 12.29 3.23 7.68
N SER A 86 13.08 3.11 6.62
CA SER A 86 14.44 2.55 6.72
C SER A 86 15.39 3.50 7.47
N CYS A 87 15.18 4.80 7.31
CA CYS A 87 15.88 5.83 8.05
C CYS A 87 15.50 5.85 9.54
N TYR A 88 14.22 5.70 9.85
CA TYR A 88 13.73 5.43 11.20
C TYR A 88 14.42 4.22 11.84
N GLN A 89 14.51 3.10 11.11
CA GLN A 89 15.17 1.89 11.61
C GLN A 89 16.64 2.11 11.95
N ASN A 90 17.37 2.90 11.15
CA ASN A 90 18.74 3.26 11.48
C ASN A 90 18.86 4.06 12.78
N GLN A 91 17.94 4.99 13.02
CA GLN A 91 17.91 5.78 14.24
C GLN A 91 17.63 4.89 15.46
N ILE A 92 16.63 4.00 15.36
CA ILE A 92 16.32 3.05 16.44
C ILE A 92 17.47 2.09 16.70
N ASN A 93 18.13 1.58 15.66
CA ASN A 93 19.29 0.71 15.82
C ASN A 93 20.46 1.44 16.50
N ALA A 94 20.70 2.71 16.15
CA ALA A 94 21.77 3.50 16.76
C ALA A 94 21.54 3.77 18.25
N SER A 95 20.30 4.01 18.66
CA SER A 95 19.96 4.35 20.06
C SER A 95 19.66 3.13 20.93
N CYS A 96 18.96 2.14 20.38
CA CYS A 96 18.43 0.99 21.12
C CYS A 96 19.16 -0.33 20.82
N SER A 97 20.10 -0.36 19.87
CA SER A 97 20.84 -1.56 19.45
C SER A 97 19.97 -2.71 18.92
N CYS A 98 18.76 -2.41 18.48
CA CYS A 98 17.81 -3.32 17.86
C CYS A 98 16.97 -2.55 16.83
N MET A 99 16.25 -3.26 15.96
CA MET A 99 15.35 -2.64 14.97
C MET A 99 13.89 -2.98 15.22
N ASP A 100 13.00 -2.03 14.99
CA ASP A 100 11.56 -2.19 15.25
C ASP A 100 10.95 -3.30 14.37
N PRO A 101 10.40 -4.38 14.94
CA PRO A 101 9.88 -5.50 14.15
C PRO A 101 8.66 -5.15 13.27
N ARG A 102 8.05 -3.96 13.43
CA ARG A 102 6.93 -3.50 12.60
C ARG A 102 7.33 -3.19 11.16
N TYR A 103 8.61 -2.90 10.89
CA TYR A 103 9.10 -2.62 9.55
C TYR A 103 10.21 -3.60 9.17
N PRO A 104 10.46 -3.84 7.86
CA PRO A 104 11.55 -4.69 7.42
C PRO A 104 12.91 -4.23 7.94
N ILE A 105 13.73 -5.22 8.26
CA ILE A 105 15.09 -5.05 8.77
C ILE A 105 16.06 -5.76 7.81
N PRO A 106 17.30 -5.26 7.63
CA PRO A 106 18.28 -5.92 6.79
C PRO A 106 18.77 -7.23 7.41
N GLU A 107 19.24 -8.16 6.57
CA GLU A 107 19.78 -9.44 7.03
C GLU A 107 20.92 -9.24 8.04
N GLY A 108 20.88 -10.01 9.13
CA GLY A 108 21.86 -9.94 10.22
C GLY A 108 21.60 -8.85 11.27
N SER A 109 20.50 -8.10 11.16
CA SER A 109 20.04 -7.20 12.23
C SER A 109 19.08 -7.91 13.17
N GLU A 110 19.14 -7.56 14.46
CA GLU A 110 18.27 -8.13 15.49
C GLU A 110 16.99 -7.31 15.66
N PRO A 111 15.80 -7.95 15.63
CA PRO A 111 14.55 -7.28 15.94
C PRO A 111 14.45 -6.96 17.45
N CYS A 112 13.89 -5.81 17.79
CA CYS A 112 13.62 -5.42 19.16
C CYS A 112 12.61 -6.37 19.82
N GLN A 113 12.85 -6.74 21.07
CA GLN A 113 11.90 -7.48 21.90
C GLN A 113 11.02 -6.50 22.70
N LEU A 114 10.10 -7.06 23.48
CA LEU A 114 9.21 -6.27 24.34
C LEU A 114 9.97 -5.47 25.41
N SER A 115 11.16 -5.92 25.81
CA SER A 115 12.02 -5.21 26.77
C SER A 115 12.55 -3.89 26.25
N GLU A 116 12.81 -3.77 24.94
CA GLU A 116 13.34 -2.56 24.31
C GLU A 116 12.24 -1.58 23.91
N ARG A 117 10.96 -1.95 24.04
CA ARG A 117 9.80 -1.10 23.72
C ARG A 117 9.90 0.32 24.32
N PRO A 118 10.28 0.51 25.60
CA PRO A 118 10.40 1.86 26.17
C PRO A 118 11.49 2.69 25.49
N CYS A 119 12.56 2.08 24.99
CA CYS A 119 13.60 2.77 24.24
C CYS A 119 13.07 3.25 22.89
N VAL A 120 12.41 2.35 22.14
CA VAL A 120 11.81 2.68 20.84
C VAL A 120 10.78 3.79 20.97
N GLU A 121 9.90 3.72 21.97
CA GLU A 121 8.88 4.75 22.24
C GLU A 121 9.53 6.10 22.59
N LYS A 122 10.54 6.10 23.46
CA LYS A 122 11.26 7.33 23.85
C LYS A 122 11.92 7.98 22.63
N GLU A 123 12.70 7.22 21.86
CA GLU A 123 13.41 7.73 20.69
C GLU A 123 12.46 8.23 19.60
N SER A 124 11.35 7.51 19.38
CA SER A 124 10.33 7.92 18.40
C SER A 124 9.64 9.22 18.80
N ASN A 125 9.34 9.40 20.10
CA ASN A 125 8.68 10.59 20.61
C ASN A 125 9.61 11.82 20.65
N GLU A 126 10.89 11.63 20.99
CA GLU A 126 11.88 12.71 21.07
C GLU A 126 12.29 13.23 19.69
N ASN A 127 12.49 12.32 18.72
CA ASN A 127 12.93 12.70 17.37
C ASN A 127 11.76 13.08 16.44
N GLY A 128 10.54 12.59 16.70
CA GLY A 128 9.38 12.88 15.87
C GLY A 128 9.44 12.22 14.48
N ASP A 129 8.88 12.90 13.47
CA ASP A 129 8.75 12.36 12.11
C ASP A 129 10.10 12.33 11.36
N PRO A 130 10.54 11.16 10.84
CA PRO A 130 11.72 11.02 9.99
C PRO A 130 11.80 11.98 8.81
N SER A 131 10.67 12.46 8.28
CA SER A 131 10.63 13.43 7.18
C SER A 131 11.27 14.78 7.53
N THR A 132 11.36 15.09 8.83
CA THR A 132 11.93 16.35 9.35
C THR A 132 13.41 16.25 9.71
N TRP A 133 13.97 15.03 9.70
CA TRP A 133 15.34 14.81 10.18
C TRP A 133 16.37 15.24 9.14
N PRO A 134 17.37 16.06 9.51
CA PRO A 134 18.39 16.52 8.56
C PRO A 134 19.30 15.40 8.04
N THR A 135 19.42 14.30 8.80
CA THR A 135 20.17 13.10 8.42
C THR A 135 19.42 12.21 7.42
N CYS A 136 18.12 12.47 7.23
CA CYS A 136 17.20 11.63 6.48
C CYS A 136 16.85 12.26 5.14
N VAL A 137 17.63 11.94 4.10
CA VAL A 137 17.40 12.47 2.75
C VAL A 137 16.68 11.42 1.92
N CYS A 138 15.36 11.56 1.79
CA CYS A 138 14.49 10.68 1.02
C CYS A 138 13.75 11.46 -0.08
N PRO A 139 14.36 11.69 -1.26
CA PRO A 139 13.70 12.39 -2.36
C PRO A 139 12.54 11.57 -2.94
N GLN A 140 11.73 12.20 -3.79
CA GLN A 140 10.61 11.52 -4.46
C GLN A 140 11.12 10.59 -5.57
N ALA A 141 10.36 9.55 -5.91
CA ALA A 141 10.66 8.70 -7.06
C ALA A 141 10.53 9.50 -8.39
N CYS A 142 11.38 9.23 -9.37
CA CYS A 142 11.27 9.86 -10.70
C CYS A 142 10.07 9.32 -11.48
N PHE A 143 9.71 8.05 -11.28
CA PHE A 143 8.54 7.42 -11.86
C PHE A 143 7.63 6.96 -10.74
N ASN A 144 6.34 7.30 -10.81
CA ASN A 144 5.35 6.81 -9.86
C ASN A 144 4.03 6.55 -10.59
N LYS A 145 3.42 5.38 -10.34
CA LYS A 145 2.12 5.00 -10.87
C LYS A 145 1.14 4.85 -9.70
N ILE A 146 0.17 5.76 -9.65
CA ILE A 146 -0.81 5.83 -8.56
C ILE A 146 -2.16 5.35 -9.09
N TYR A 147 -2.86 4.58 -8.27
CA TYR A 147 -4.23 4.17 -8.53
C TYR A 147 -5.18 4.95 -7.63
N THR A 148 -6.14 5.64 -8.24
CA THR A 148 -7.27 6.26 -7.53
C THR A 148 -8.48 5.35 -7.66
N VAL A 149 -9.21 5.13 -6.57
CA VAL A 149 -10.36 4.24 -6.56
C VAL A 149 -11.61 5.00 -6.16
N ALA A 150 -12.66 4.89 -6.97
CA ALA A 150 -14.02 5.21 -6.53
C ALA A 150 -14.64 3.95 -5.91
N TRP A 151 -14.91 4.02 -4.62
CA TRP A 151 -15.45 2.92 -3.83
C TRP A 151 -16.96 3.11 -3.62
N THR A 152 -17.73 2.07 -3.91
CA THR A 152 -19.19 2.06 -3.65
C THR A 152 -19.61 0.74 -3.03
N ARG A 153 -20.51 0.80 -2.06
CA ARG A 153 -21.10 -0.37 -1.41
C ARG A 153 -22.59 -0.42 -1.68
N SER A 154 -23.09 -1.59 -2.03
CA SER A 154 -24.51 -1.90 -2.06
C SER A 154 -24.78 -3.11 -1.17
N GLU A 155 -25.88 -3.09 -0.43
CA GLU A 155 -26.33 -4.28 0.27
C GLU A 155 -26.67 -5.40 -0.72
N TYR A 156 -26.62 -6.64 -0.24
CA TYR A 156 -27.01 -7.76 -1.08
C TYR A 156 -28.53 -7.69 -1.30
N VAL A 157 -28.97 -7.27 -2.49
CA VAL A 157 -30.39 -7.35 -2.87
C VAL A 157 -30.68 -8.77 -3.34
N ALA A 158 -30.53 -9.73 -2.44
CA ALA A 158 -31.33 -10.93 -2.52
C ALA A 158 -32.52 -10.66 -1.61
N GLN A 159 -33.70 -10.52 -2.20
CA GLN A 159 -34.88 -11.13 -1.59
C GLN A 159 -34.40 -12.52 -1.20
N LEU A 160 -34.17 -12.79 0.11
CA LEU A 160 -33.49 -13.97 0.65
C LEU A 160 -33.71 -15.09 -0.34
N ALA A 161 -32.67 -15.50 -1.09
CA ALA A 161 -32.83 -16.58 -2.03
C ALA A 161 -33.44 -17.70 -1.20
N GLU A 162 -34.72 -18.01 -1.43
CA GLU A 162 -35.52 -18.79 -0.49
C GLU A 162 -34.66 -19.99 -0.13
N CYS A 163 -34.15 -20.03 1.11
CA CYS A 163 -33.18 -21.05 1.47
C CYS A 163 -33.86 -22.37 1.07
N PRO A 164 -33.25 -23.16 0.16
CA PRO A 164 -33.96 -24.27 -0.48
C PRO A 164 -34.53 -25.25 0.55
N ASP A 165 -33.95 -25.23 1.77
CA ASP A 165 -34.55 -25.74 3.00
C ASP A 165 -34.81 -24.62 4.02
N GLN A 166 -36.08 -24.33 4.32
CA GLN A 166 -36.49 -23.47 5.44
C GLN A 166 -36.13 -24.06 6.82
N SER A 167 -35.73 -25.34 6.87
CA SER A 167 -35.31 -26.04 8.07
C SER A 167 -33.86 -25.74 8.48
N ASN A 168 -33.05 -25.18 7.56
CA ASN A 168 -31.62 -25.01 7.75
C ASN A 168 -31.29 -23.52 7.97
N GLN A 169 -31.29 -23.11 9.24
CA GLN A 169 -31.00 -21.73 9.67
C GLN A 169 -29.56 -21.25 9.32
N THR A 170 -28.70 -22.16 8.85
CA THR A 170 -27.30 -21.87 8.48
C THR A 170 -27.17 -21.09 7.17
N CYS A 171 -28.14 -21.20 6.26
CA CYS A 171 -28.12 -20.52 4.97
C CYS A 171 -28.15 -18.98 5.13
N THR A 172 -28.95 -18.47 6.07
CA THR A 172 -29.03 -17.03 6.36
C THR A 172 -27.73 -16.49 6.98
N SER A 173 -27.09 -17.25 7.88
CA SER A 173 -25.83 -16.84 8.50
C SER A 173 -24.67 -16.84 7.49
N GLU A 174 -24.66 -17.77 6.54
CA GLU A 174 -23.65 -17.82 5.48
C GLU A 174 -23.75 -16.61 4.52
N GLU A 175 -24.97 -16.19 4.16
CA GLU A 175 -25.16 -14.97 3.34
C GLU A 175 -24.78 -13.70 4.10
N MET A 176 -25.05 -13.65 5.40
CA MET A 176 -24.66 -12.53 6.26
C MET A 176 -23.15 -12.43 6.47
N ASP A 177 -22.41 -13.51 6.25
CA ASP A 177 -20.93 -13.55 6.35
C ASP A 177 -20.22 -13.39 5.00
N THR A 178 -20.97 -13.43 3.90
CA THR A 178 -20.41 -13.34 2.56
C THR A 178 -20.28 -11.89 2.11
N VAL A 179 -19.13 -11.55 1.52
CA VAL A 179 -18.91 -10.31 0.76
C VAL A 179 -18.60 -10.61 -0.70
N ARG A 180 -19.18 -9.81 -1.59
CA ARG A 180 -18.84 -9.81 -3.02
C ARG A 180 -17.97 -8.59 -3.32
N VAL A 181 -16.77 -8.81 -3.86
CA VAL A 181 -15.89 -7.72 -4.31
C VAL A 181 -15.87 -7.72 -5.83
N VAL A 182 -16.17 -6.57 -6.42
CA VAL A 182 -16.15 -6.36 -7.88
C VAL A 182 -15.17 -5.25 -8.18
N ILE A 183 -14.09 -5.59 -8.87
CA ILE A 183 -13.07 -4.63 -9.29
C ILE A 183 -13.21 -4.38 -10.78
N ARG A 184 -13.29 -3.11 -11.17
CA ARG A 184 -13.49 -2.69 -12.54
C ARG A 184 -12.48 -1.62 -12.92
N LEU A 185 -12.16 -1.60 -14.22
CA LEU A 185 -11.42 -0.53 -14.87
C LEU A 185 -12.44 0.16 -15.78
N PRO A 186 -13.10 1.25 -15.32
CA PRO A 186 -14.14 1.91 -16.10
C PRO A 186 -13.61 2.41 -17.45
N THR A 187 -12.34 2.79 -17.47
CA THR A 187 -11.62 3.18 -18.67
C THR A 187 -10.27 2.45 -18.73
N LEU A 188 -9.76 2.26 -19.94
CA LEU A 188 -8.47 1.60 -20.19
C LEU A 188 -7.31 2.61 -20.34
N ASP A 189 -7.63 3.90 -20.40
CA ASP A 189 -6.64 4.96 -20.49
C ASP A 189 -6.01 5.26 -19.13
N SER A 190 -4.84 5.88 -19.17
CA SER A 190 -4.14 6.37 -17.98
C SER A 190 -3.82 7.84 -18.17
N SER A 191 -4.06 8.63 -17.13
CA SER A 191 -3.65 10.04 -17.10
C SER A 191 -2.13 10.11 -16.96
N LEU A 192 -1.44 10.75 -17.90
CA LEU A 192 0.01 10.89 -17.90
C LEU A 192 0.41 12.33 -17.58
N TYR A 193 1.19 12.50 -16.52
CA TYR A 193 1.84 13.75 -16.15
C TYR A 193 3.34 13.58 -16.28
N GLN A 194 3.91 14.12 -17.36
CA GLN A 194 5.34 13.98 -17.67
C GLN A 194 6.00 15.36 -17.73
N GLU A 195 7.08 15.51 -16.98
CA GLU A 195 7.99 16.65 -17.11
C GLU A 195 8.83 16.48 -18.39
N THR A 196 8.83 17.51 -19.24
CA THR A 196 9.65 17.55 -20.46
C THR A 196 10.59 18.75 -20.40
N PRO A 197 11.86 18.59 -20.81
CA PRO A 197 12.79 19.70 -20.84
C PRO A 197 12.30 20.76 -21.83
N ALA A 198 12.52 22.05 -21.52
CA ALA A 198 12.29 23.11 -22.49
C ALA A 198 13.16 22.86 -23.75
N ILE A 199 12.58 23.08 -24.92
CA ILE A 199 13.17 22.78 -26.24
C ILE A 199 14.61 23.29 -26.31
N ILE A 200 15.55 22.38 -26.50
CA ILE A 200 16.90 22.70 -26.96
C ILE A 200 16.86 22.48 -28.47
N VAL A 201 17.07 23.54 -29.24
CA VAL A 201 17.25 23.44 -30.70
C VAL A 201 18.54 22.64 -30.94
N GLY A 202 18.43 21.32 -31.05
CA GLY A 202 19.59 20.43 -31.15
C GLY A 202 19.27 18.94 -31.07
N LEU A 203 18.88 18.38 -32.22
CA LEU A 203 19.08 17.00 -32.69
C LEU A 203 18.39 15.81 -31.97
N HIS A 204 17.55 15.15 -32.78
CA HIS A 204 17.04 13.76 -32.76
C HIS A 204 16.09 13.33 -31.62
N GLN A 205 14.79 13.45 -31.92
CA GLN A 205 13.70 12.65 -31.36
C GLN A 205 13.86 11.17 -31.77
N ASN A 206 13.74 10.26 -30.81
CA ASN A 206 13.27 8.90 -31.06
C ASN A 206 12.22 8.51 -30.01
N MET A 207 10.98 8.56 -30.49
CA MET A 207 9.80 7.70 -30.27
C MET A 207 9.61 6.94 -28.94
N LEU A 208 8.40 7.12 -28.39
CA LEU A 208 7.80 6.42 -27.25
C LEU A 208 7.82 4.89 -27.38
N PHE A 209 8.08 4.22 -26.27
CA PHE A 209 7.62 2.86 -26.00
C PHE A 209 6.51 2.92 -24.94
N VAL A 210 5.31 2.45 -25.28
CA VAL A 210 4.25 2.17 -24.31
C VAL A 210 4.45 0.72 -23.85
N SER A 211 4.92 0.53 -22.62
CA SER A 211 4.99 -0.78 -21.98
C SER A 211 3.68 -1.04 -21.22
N PHE A 212 2.99 -2.13 -21.54
CA PHE A 212 1.83 -2.62 -20.78
C PHE A 212 2.31 -3.52 -19.65
N GLU A 213 2.27 -3.04 -18.41
CA GLU A 213 2.49 -3.88 -17.22
C GLU A 213 1.18 -4.28 -16.55
N ARG A 214 1.15 -5.56 -16.14
CA ARG A 214 0.01 -6.30 -15.57
C ARG A 214 -0.39 -5.71 -14.20
N ILE A 215 -1.67 -5.41 -14.01
CA ILE A 215 -2.23 -5.08 -12.70
C ILE A 215 -2.40 -6.41 -11.94
N GLU A 216 -1.80 -6.53 -10.76
CA GLU A 216 -2.02 -7.63 -9.83
C GLU A 216 -2.73 -7.09 -8.58
N PHE A 217 -3.73 -7.83 -8.10
CA PHE A 217 -4.48 -7.50 -6.90
C PHE A 217 -3.99 -8.38 -5.77
N ALA A 218 -3.40 -7.79 -4.73
CA ALA A 218 -3.04 -8.50 -3.51
C ALA A 218 -4.19 -8.40 -2.50
N ILE A 219 -4.71 -9.56 -2.08
CA ILE A 219 -5.64 -9.68 -0.94
C ILE A 219 -4.76 -10.06 0.24
N LEU A 220 -4.46 -9.11 1.12
CA LEU A 220 -3.76 -9.37 2.38
C LEU A 220 -4.79 -9.71 3.45
N PHE A 221 -4.78 -10.97 3.90
CA PHE A 221 -5.46 -11.37 5.12
C PHE A 221 -4.61 -10.94 6.32
N SER A 222 -4.94 -9.80 6.93
CA SER A 222 -4.40 -9.45 8.24
C SER A 222 -5.29 -10.07 9.31
N ILE A 223 -4.85 -11.19 9.87
CA ILE A 223 -5.35 -11.67 11.16
C ILE A 223 -4.59 -10.86 12.20
N SER A 224 -5.23 -9.79 12.68
CA SER A 224 -4.78 -9.06 13.88
C SER A 224 -5.15 -9.82 15.13
#